data_AF-Q9XRN8-F1
#
_entry.id   AF-Q9XRN8-F1
#
_cell.length_a   1.000
_cell.length_b   1.000
_cell.length_c   1.000
_cell.angle_alpha   90.00
_cell.angle_beta   90.00
_cell.angle_gamma   90.00
#
_symmetry.space_group_name_H-M   'P 1'
#
loop_
_entity.id
_entity.type
_entity.pdbx_description
1 polymer ?
#
loop_
_entity_poly.entity_id
_entity_poly.type
_entity_poly.pdbx_seq_one_letter_code
_entity_poly.pdbx_strand_id
1 'polypeptide(L)'
;EHTIIQAEFYLLPDKRGEFMFDFDGDEIFHVDIEKSETIWRLEEFAKFASFEAQGALANIAVDKANLEVMKKRSNNTPDAN
;
A
#
# COMPACT_ATOMS: atom_id res chain seq x y z
N GLU A 1 12.55 -7.46 -20.40
CA GLU A 1 12.89 -7.26 -18.98
C GLU A 1 11.58 -7.15 -18.24
N HIS A 2 11.49 -7.69 -17.02
CA HIS A 2 10.26 -7.68 -16.21
C HIS A 2 10.51 -6.89 -14.93
N THR A 3 9.51 -6.19 -14.43
CA THR A 3 9.59 -5.36 -13.22
C THR A 3 8.51 -5.77 -12.23
N ILE A 4 8.88 -5.92 -10.97
CA ILE A 4 7.95 -6.08 -9.85
C ILE A 4 8.08 -4.84 -8.98
N ILE A 5 6.95 -4.23 -8.64
CA ILE A 5 6.90 -3.04 -7.78
C ILE A 5 6.01 -3.33 -6.58
N GLN A 6 6.54 -3.07 -5.39
CA GLN A 6 5.71 -2.86 -4.21
C GLN A 6 5.36 -1.38 -4.15
N ALA A 7 4.08 -1.05 -4.13
CA ALA A 7 3.60 0.32 -4.04
C ALA A 7 2.74 0.49 -2.78
N GLU A 8 3.01 1.55 -2.03
CA GLU A 8 2.29 1.89 -0.81
C GLU A 8 2.11 3.40 -0.70
N PHE A 9 0.98 3.84 -0.13
CA PHE A 9 0.74 5.24 0.18
C PHE A 9 -0.11 5.41 1.44
N TYR A 10 -0.02 6.60 2.03
CA TYR A 10 -0.95 7.07 3.06
C TYR A 10 -1.39 8.51 2.75
N LEU A 11 -2.66 8.81 2.98
CA LEU A 11 -3.29 10.09 2.66
C LEU A 11 -3.98 10.69 3.89
N LEU A 12 -3.78 12.00 4.08
CA LEU A 12 -4.47 12.82 5.06
C LEU A 12 -5.18 13.99 4.36
N PRO A 13 -6.36 14.44 4.85
CA PRO A 13 -6.99 14.05 6.12
C PRO A 13 -7.82 12.77 6.08
N ASP A 14 -7.98 12.15 4.91
CA ASP A 14 -8.89 11.03 4.68
C ASP A 14 -8.51 9.76 5.44
N LYS A 15 -7.27 9.67 5.95
CA LYS A 15 -6.72 8.50 6.67
C LYS A 15 -6.81 7.22 5.83
N ARG A 16 -6.68 7.36 4.51
CA ARG A 16 -6.67 6.25 3.57
C ARG A 16 -5.24 5.79 3.34
N GLY A 17 -5.02 4.48 3.36
CA GLY A 17 -3.76 3.87 2.93
C GLY A 17 -4.04 2.76 1.95
N GLU A 18 -3.02 2.40 1.18
CA GLU A 18 -3.08 1.28 0.25
C GLU A 18 -1.71 0.62 0.16
N PHE A 19 -1.72 -0.69 -0.02
CA PHE A 19 -0.53 -1.50 -0.21
C PHE A 19 -0.82 -2.52 -1.30
N MET A 20 0.04 -2.60 -2.32
CA MET A 20 -0.12 -3.52 -3.43
C MET A 20 1.22 -4.00 -4.00
N PHE A 21 1.15 -5.09 -4.76
CA PHE A 21 2.22 -5.54 -5.65
C PHE A 21 1.77 -5.47 -7.11
N ASP A 22 2.66 -5.00 -7.96
CA ASP A 22 2.51 -4.87 -9.41
C ASP A 22 3.57 -5.71 -10.13
N PHE A 23 3.19 -6.28 -11.28
CA PHE A 23 4.08 -6.94 -12.24
C PHE A 23 3.84 -6.35 -13.63
N ASP A 24 4.85 -5.70 -14.18
CA ASP A 24 4.82 -5.07 -15.51
C ASP A 24 3.61 -4.13 -15.76
N GLY A 25 3.07 -3.49 -14.71
CA GLY A 25 1.92 -2.59 -14.78
C GLY A 25 0.56 -3.25 -14.47
N ASP A 26 0.54 -4.56 -14.23
CA ASP A 26 -0.64 -5.29 -13.75
C ASP A 26 -0.54 -5.60 -12.24
N GLU A 27 -1.62 -5.34 -11.52
CA GLU A 27 -1.74 -5.73 -10.11
C GLU A 27 -1.67 -7.25 -9.94
N ILE A 28 -0.83 -7.69 -9.00
CA ILE A 28 -0.79 -9.07 -8.49
C ILE A 28 -1.81 -9.22 -7.35
N PHE A 29 -1.71 -8.37 -6.33
CA PHE A 29 -2.62 -8.33 -5.17
C PHE A 29 -2.54 -6.97 -4.46
N HIS A 30 -3.55 -6.66 -3.65
CA HIS A 30 -3.53 -5.60 -2.64
C HIS A 30 -3.94 -6.13 -1.27
N VAL A 31 -3.76 -5.34 -0.22
CA VAL A 31 -4.24 -5.67 1.12
C VAL A 31 -5.44 -4.81 1.49
N ASP A 32 -6.54 -5.46 1.85
CA ASP A 32 -7.66 -4.80 2.53
C ASP A 32 -7.24 -4.52 3.98
N ILE A 33 -6.93 -3.27 4.26
CA ILE A 33 -6.41 -2.83 5.56
C ILE A 33 -7.46 -3.01 6.67
N GLU A 34 -8.74 -2.83 6.37
CA GLU A 34 -9.81 -2.94 7.36
C GLU A 34 -10.05 -4.39 7.77
N LYS A 35 -9.98 -5.30 6.80
CA LYS A 35 -10.14 -6.75 7.05
C LYS A 35 -8.85 -7.45 7.41
N SER A 36 -7.70 -6.81 7.20
CA SER A 36 -6.38 -7.42 7.37
C SER A 36 -6.22 -8.66 6.48
N GLU A 37 -6.65 -8.55 5.21
CA GLU A 37 -6.70 -9.66 4.25
C GLU A 37 -5.98 -9.33 2.95
N THR A 38 -5.29 -10.32 2.39
CA THR A 38 -4.67 -10.23 1.06
C THR A 38 -5.71 -10.54 -0.01
N ILE A 39 -5.95 -9.59 -0.90
CA ILE A 39 -6.90 -9.70 -2.01
C ILE A 39 -6.13 -9.86 -3.32
N TRP A 40 -6.21 -11.05 -3.90
CA TRP A 40 -5.55 -11.36 -5.17
C TRP A 40 -6.35 -10.81 -6.35
N ARG A 41 -5.66 -10.20 -7.32
CA ARG A 41 -6.30 -9.68 -8.54
C ARG A 41 -7.00 -10.79 -9.34
N LEU A 42 -6.35 -11.94 -9.41
CA LEU A 42 -6.88 -13.20 -9.94
C LEU A 42 -6.82 -14.27 -8.84
N GLU A 43 -7.95 -14.90 -8.53
CA GLU A 43 -8.04 -15.92 -7.47
C GLU A 43 -7.09 -17.10 -7.67
N GLU A 44 -6.69 -17.39 -8.91
CA GLU A 44 -5.74 -18.47 -9.19
C GLU A 44 -4.34 -18.23 -8.64
N PHE A 45 -3.92 -16.97 -8.48
CA PHE A 45 -2.61 -16.65 -7.90
C PHE A 45 -2.51 -17.09 -6.44
N ALA A 46 -3.62 -17.02 -5.70
CA ALA A 46 -3.73 -17.47 -4.30
C ALA A 46 -3.48 -18.98 -4.13
N LYS A 47 -3.53 -19.77 -5.22
CA LYS A 47 -3.24 -21.21 -5.19
C LYS A 47 -1.73 -21.50 -5.16
N PHE A 48 -0.93 -20.56 -5.64
CA PHE A 48 0.52 -20.73 -5.84
C PHE A 48 1.36 -19.87 -4.89
N ALA A 49 0.80 -18.78 -4.39
CA ALA A 49 1.47 -17.85 -3.51
C ALA A 49 0.56 -17.41 -2.35
N SER A 50 1.19 -16.96 -1.28
CA SER A 50 0.53 -16.36 -0.11
C SER A 50 1.29 -15.11 0.31
N PHE A 51 0.58 -14.18 0.95
CA PHE A 51 1.16 -13.00 1.56
C PHE A 51 0.49 -12.75 2.91
N GLU A 52 1.29 -12.43 3.93
CA GLU A 52 0.80 -12.13 5.27
C GLU A 52 0.43 -10.65 5.35
N ALA A 53 -0.88 -10.36 5.36
CA ALA A 53 -1.43 -9.01 5.38
C ALA A 53 -0.92 -8.14 6.55
N GLN A 54 -0.54 -8.77 7.67
CA GLN A 54 0.03 -8.07 8.83
C GLN A 54 1.28 -7.25 8.50
N GLY A 55 2.09 -7.72 7.54
CA GLY A 55 3.26 -6.99 7.05
C GLY A 55 2.90 -5.65 6.42
N ALA A 56 1.85 -5.64 5.58
CA ALA A 56 1.35 -4.41 4.95
C ALA A 56 0.81 -3.41 5.98
N LEU A 57 0.08 -3.88 7.01
CA LEU A 57 -0.42 -3.00 8.08
C LEU A 57 0.73 -2.30 8.83
N ALA A 58 1.83 -3.02 9.06
CA ALA A 58 3.01 -2.45 9.69
C ALA A 58 3.65 -1.37 8.80
N ASN A 59 3.75 -1.60 7.49
CA ASN A 59 4.25 -0.60 6.53
C ASN A 59 3.37 0.65 6.51
N ILE A 60 2.04 0.49 6.43
CA ILE A 60 1.11 1.62 6.41
C ILE A 60 1.19 2.46 7.71
N ALA A 61 1.45 1.82 8.86
CA ALA A 61 1.69 2.55 10.11
C ALA A 61 2.97 3.40 10.05
N VAL A 62 4.02 2.89 9.40
CA VAL A 62 5.26 3.63 9.15
C VAL A 62 5.03 4.76 8.14
N ASP A 63 4.30 4.53 7.05
CA ASP A 63 3.98 5.54 6.05
C ASP A 63 3.19 6.71 6.64
N LYS A 64 2.21 6.41 7.49
CA LYS A 64 1.49 7.42 8.25
C LYS A 64 2.43 8.26 9.11
N ALA A 65 3.35 7.63 9.85
CA ALA A 65 4.31 8.34 10.69
C ALA A 65 5.25 9.22 9.85
N ASN A 66 5.71 8.70 8.71
CA ASN A 66 6.53 9.42 7.75
C ASN A 66 5.78 10.62 7.14
N LEU A 67 4.51 10.46 6.78
CA LEU A 67 3.68 11.52 6.23
C LEU A 67 3.51 12.68 7.23
N GLU A 68 3.26 12.39 8.51
CA GLU A 68 3.16 13.44 9.53
C GLU A 68 4.48 14.23 9.68
N VAL A 69 5.62 13.54 9.60
CA VAL A 69 6.94 14.19 9.59
C VAL A 69 7.13 15.04 8.33
N MET A 70 6.80 14.51 7.15
CA MET A 70 6.96 15.20 5.87
C MET A 70 6.05 16.42 5.75
N LYS A 71 4.80 16.31 6.22
CA LYS A 71 3.85 17.43 6.28
C LYS A 71 4.37 18.56 7.16
N LYS A 72 4.98 18.25 8.31
CA LYS A 72 5.63 19.27 9.16
C LYS A 72 6.83 19.91 8.44
N ARG A 73 7.67 19.10 7.77
CA ARG A 73 8.85 19.59 7.03
C ARG A 73 8.48 20.48 5.85
N SER A 74 7.36 20.23 5.19
CA SER A 74 6.86 20.99 4.04
C SER A 74 6.01 22.19 4.42
N ASN A 75 6.04 22.64 5.68
CA ASN A 75 5.20 23.72 6.21
C ASN A 75 3.69 23.50 6.00
N ASN A 76 3.23 22.24 6.09
CA ASN A 76 1.84 21.83 5.85
C ASN A 76 1.31 22.19 4.45
N THR A 77 2.18 22.19 3.43
CA THR A 77 1.73 22.36 2.05
C THR A 77 0.79 21.19 1.69
N PRO A 78 -0.47 21.45 1.28
CA PRO A 78 -1.42 20.40 0.92
C PRO A 78 -1.02 19.74 -0.39
N ASP A 79 -1.52 18.51 -0.61
CA ASP A 79 -1.48 17.92 -1.93
C ASP A 79 -2.36 18.73 -2.90
N ALA A 80 -1.99 18.77 -4.17
CA ALA A 80 -2.65 19.57 -5.21
C ALA A 80 -3.26 18.74 -6.34
N ASN A 81 -3.23 17.40 -6.21
CA ASN A 81 -3.76 16.46 -7.19
C ASN A 81 -5.28 16.29 -7.09
#